data_AF-A0A7J6RG96-F1
#
_entry.id   AF-A0A7J6RG96-F1
#
_cell.length_a   1.000
_cell.length_b   1.000
_cell.length_c   1.000
_cell.angle_alpha   90.00
_cell.angle_beta   90.00
_cell.angle_gamma   90.00
#
_symmetry.space_group_name_H-M   'P 1'
#
loop_
_entity.id
_entity.type
_entity.pdbx_description
1 polymer ?
#
loop_
_entity_poly.entity_id
_entity_poly.type
_entity_poly.pdbx_seq_one_letter_code
_entity_poly.pdbx_strand_id
1 'polypeptide(L)'
;SLQLSEQTAVSSDMVAAEKEALNARCYLAAGMLDHIKGMQHSPNPALKATALMAVYLRTPQEGQRKTALDRLQELATTTKDPTALYYYATALSGSGQGAMGAVDAINLTKEYSSPEMLAVRTFLAISIDRLDLAERSLKELGKMCAGDEPAAAKYANAACSIMKGDNEEGYLVMTDLGSQYSC
;
A
#
# COMPACT_ATOMS: atom_id res chain seq x y z
N SER A 1 -15.78 -1.89 -2.60
CA SER A 1 -15.33 -0.70 -1.84
C SER A 1 -15.41 0.59 -2.66
N LEU A 2 -14.93 0.60 -3.91
CA LEU A 2 -14.92 1.79 -4.79
C LEU A 2 -16.33 2.42 -4.96
N GLN A 3 -17.34 1.63 -5.34
CA GLN A 3 -18.71 2.12 -5.51
C GLN A 3 -19.31 2.73 -4.23
N LEU A 4 -19.00 2.15 -3.06
CA LEU A 4 -19.45 2.68 -1.76
C LEU A 4 -18.77 4.02 -1.46
N SER A 5 -17.47 4.14 -1.72
CA SER A 5 -16.73 5.38 -1.52
C SER A 5 -17.22 6.48 -2.45
N GLU A 6 -17.39 6.20 -3.75
CA GLU A 6 -17.93 7.14 -4.74
C GLU A 6 -19.28 7.73 -4.33
N GLN A 7 -20.17 6.90 -3.76
CA GLN A 7 -21.52 7.29 -3.35
C GLN A 7 -21.59 7.99 -1.97
N THR A 8 -20.51 7.96 -1.20
CA THR A 8 -20.49 8.53 0.16
C THR A 8 -20.52 10.06 0.10
N ALA A 9 -21.53 10.69 0.71
CA ALA A 9 -21.57 12.14 0.87
C ALA A 9 -20.50 12.60 1.87
N VAL A 10 -19.84 13.71 1.58
CA VAL A 10 -18.77 14.27 2.42
C VAL A 10 -19.20 15.63 2.98
N SER A 11 -18.86 15.86 4.24
CA SER A 11 -19.29 17.06 5.00
C SER A 11 -18.18 18.08 5.22
N SER A 12 -16.94 17.79 4.81
CA SER A 12 -15.80 18.71 4.91
C SER A 12 -14.76 18.47 3.81
N ASP A 13 -13.97 19.50 3.52
CA ASP A 13 -12.91 19.46 2.51
C ASP A 13 -11.84 18.40 2.82
N MET A 14 -11.53 18.19 4.11
CA MET A 14 -10.58 17.17 4.55
C MET A 14 -11.11 15.76 4.23
N VAL A 15 -12.39 15.51 4.52
CA VAL A 15 -13.02 14.20 4.23
C VAL A 15 -13.17 14.00 2.72
N ALA A 16 -13.43 15.07 1.97
CA ALA A 16 -13.44 15.04 0.51
C ALA A 16 -12.07 14.64 -0.06
N ALA A 17 -10.99 15.26 0.43
CA ALA A 17 -9.63 14.94 0.01
C ALA A 17 -9.23 13.49 0.32
N GLU A 18 -9.59 12.97 1.49
CA GLU A 18 -9.36 11.57 1.86
C GLU A 18 -10.19 10.60 1.03
N LYS A 19 -11.46 10.95 0.73
CA LYS A 19 -12.30 10.17 -0.19
C LYS A 19 -11.67 10.11 -1.59
N GLU A 20 -11.20 11.24 -2.12
CA GLU A 20 -10.51 11.27 -3.40
C GLU A 20 -9.24 10.40 -3.40
N ALA A 21 -8.43 10.49 -2.35
CA ALA A 21 -7.24 9.67 -2.18
C ALA A 21 -7.57 8.17 -2.10
N LEU A 22 -8.65 7.80 -1.40
CA LEU A 22 -9.13 6.42 -1.35
C LEU A 22 -9.58 5.92 -2.72
N ASN A 23 -10.38 6.70 -3.44
CA ASN A 23 -10.82 6.35 -4.80
C ASN A 23 -9.63 6.17 -5.75
N ALA A 24 -8.64 7.07 -5.70
CA ALA A 24 -7.42 6.97 -6.50
C ALA A 24 -6.66 5.66 -6.24
N ARG A 25 -6.46 5.30 -4.97
CA ARG A 25 -5.83 4.03 -4.58
C ARG A 25 -6.63 2.83 -5.11
N CYS A 26 -7.96 2.89 -5.04
CA CYS A 26 -8.85 1.85 -5.58
C CYS A 26 -8.78 1.75 -7.10
N TYR A 27 -8.78 2.86 -7.84
CA TYR A 27 -8.62 2.85 -9.30
C TYR A 27 -7.28 2.23 -9.70
N LEU A 28 -6.20 2.54 -8.96
CA LEU A 28 -4.89 1.94 -9.24
C LEU A 28 -4.92 0.42 -9.02
N ALA A 29 -5.47 -0.02 -7.89
CA ALA A 29 -5.59 -1.44 -7.56
C ALA A 29 -6.46 -2.19 -8.58
N ALA A 30 -7.54 -1.58 -9.09
CA ALA A 30 -8.40 -2.14 -10.11
C ALA A 30 -7.83 -2.03 -11.55
N GLY A 31 -6.71 -1.34 -11.74
CA GLY A 31 -6.12 -1.12 -13.06
C GLY A 31 -6.89 -0.14 -13.95
N MET A 32 -7.76 0.70 -13.37
CA MET A 32 -8.57 1.70 -14.08
C MET A 32 -7.76 2.97 -14.39
N LEU A 33 -6.73 2.83 -15.25
CA LEU A 33 -5.73 3.87 -15.47
C LEU A 33 -6.28 5.18 -16.06
N ASP A 34 -7.40 5.13 -16.78
CA ASP A 34 -8.05 6.31 -17.35
C ASP A 34 -8.49 7.30 -16.27
N HIS A 35 -8.87 6.80 -15.09
CA HIS A 35 -9.24 7.63 -13.94
C HIS A 35 -8.04 8.27 -13.26
N ILE A 36 -6.81 7.80 -13.53
CA ILE A 36 -5.59 8.20 -12.81
C ILE A 36 -4.72 9.14 -13.64
N LYS A 37 -4.82 9.08 -14.97
CA LYS A 37 -3.92 9.79 -15.89
C LYS A 37 -3.79 11.30 -15.62
N GLY A 38 -4.88 11.97 -15.24
CA GLY A 38 -4.89 13.41 -14.94
C GLY A 38 -4.37 13.80 -13.54
N MET A 39 -4.23 12.83 -12.62
CA MET A 39 -3.92 13.11 -11.22
C MET A 39 -2.49 13.60 -10.97
N GLN A 40 -1.58 13.46 -11.95
CA GLN A 40 -0.20 13.97 -11.85
C GLN A 40 -0.11 15.50 -11.63
N HIS A 41 -1.16 16.22 -12.01
CA HIS A 41 -1.25 17.68 -11.87
C HIS A 41 -2.04 18.12 -10.63
N SER A 42 -2.57 17.18 -9.86
CA SER A 42 -3.40 17.49 -8.68
C SER A 42 -2.60 18.21 -7.59
N PRO A 43 -3.17 19.19 -6.86
CA PRO A 43 -2.53 19.72 -5.67
C PRO A 43 -2.43 18.69 -4.53
N ASN A 44 -3.30 17.66 -4.53
CA ASN A 44 -3.31 16.62 -3.51
C ASN A 44 -2.12 15.64 -3.68
N PRO A 45 -1.22 15.52 -2.69
CA PRO A 45 -0.08 14.60 -2.74
C PRO A 45 -0.48 13.14 -2.97
N ALA A 46 -1.54 12.66 -2.35
CA ALA A 46 -1.98 11.27 -2.50
C ALA A 46 -2.40 10.96 -3.95
N LEU A 47 -3.07 11.90 -4.62
CA LEU A 47 -3.46 11.78 -6.03
C LEU A 47 -2.23 11.76 -6.95
N LYS A 48 -1.28 12.68 -6.73
CA LYS A 48 0.00 12.72 -7.45
C LYS A 48 0.77 11.41 -7.28
N ALA A 49 0.88 10.92 -6.04
CA ALA A 49 1.59 9.68 -5.72
C ALA A 49 0.97 8.47 -6.43
N THR A 50 -0.36 8.38 -6.43
CA THR A 50 -1.09 7.33 -7.13
C THR A 50 -0.75 7.30 -8.63
N ALA A 51 -0.72 8.47 -9.28
CA ALA A 51 -0.38 8.55 -10.70
C ALA A 51 1.08 8.25 -11.00
N LEU A 52 2.01 8.64 -10.13
CA LEU A 52 3.42 8.27 -10.25
C LEU A 52 3.62 6.76 -10.07
N MET A 53 2.91 6.14 -9.12
CA MET A 53 2.94 4.69 -8.93
C MET A 53 2.39 3.94 -10.14
N ALA A 54 1.32 4.46 -10.77
CA ALA A 54 0.80 3.90 -12.02
C ALA A 54 1.86 3.90 -13.13
N VAL A 55 2.63 5.00 -13.27
CA VAL A 55 3.74 5.08 -14.22
C VAL A 55 4.83 4.07 -13.87
N TYR A 56 5.27 4.02 -12.61
CA TYR A 56 6.30 3.11 -12.13
C TYR A 56 5.99 1.64 -12.47
N LEU A 57 4.75 1.21 -12.20
CA LEU A 57 4.31 -0.16 -12.41
C LEU A 57 4.10 -0.55 -13.88
N ARG A 58 3.77 0.40 -14.75
CA ARG A 58 3.31 0.10 -16.12
C ARG A 58 4.30 0.48 -17.21
N THR A 59 5.25 1.38 -16.93
CA THR A 59 6.18 1.82 -17.97
C THR A 59 7.20 0.72 -18.30
N PRO A 60 7.41 0.43 -19.60
CA PRO A 60 8.51 -0.42 -20.04
C PRO A 60 9.84 0.34 -20.11
N GLN A 61 9.83 1.67 -19.96
CA GLN A 61 11.03 2.51 -20.07
C GLN A 61 11.69 2.69 -18.71
N GLU A 62 12.87 2.09 -18.50
CA GLU A 62 13.62 2.19 -17.24
C GLU A 62 13.90 3.63 -16.80
N GLY A 63 14.17 4.53 -17.76
CA GLY A 63 14.35 5.95 -17.47
C GLY A 63 13.10 6.59 -16.84
N GLN A 64 11.92 6.31 -17.38
CA GLN A 64 10.66 6.80 -16.81
C GLN A 64 10.35 6.16 -15.46
N ARG A 65 10.64 4.87 -15.30
CA ARG A 65 10.47 4.16 -14.02
C ARG A 65 11.32 4.80 -12.93
N LYS A 66 12.59 5.08 -13.23
CA LYS A 66 13.50 5.79 -12.32
C LYS A 66 12.99 7.18 -11.98
N THR A 67 12.59 7.98 -12.97
CA THR A 67 12.01 9.31 -12.72
C THR A 67 10.75 9.25 -11.85
N ALA A 68 9.89 8.24 -12.05
CA ALA A 68 8.72 8.07 -11.20
C ALA A 68 9.10 7.75 -9.74
N LEU A 69 10.10 6.89 -9.53
CA LEU A 69 10.64 6.57 -8.22
C LEU A 69 11.23 7.81 -7.52
N ASP A 70 12.07 8.58 -8.23
CA ASP A 70 12.71 9.80 -7.71
C ASP A 70 11.64 10.82 -7.29
N ARG A 71 10.58 10.98 -8.09
CA ARG A 71 9.46 11.89 -7.78
C ARG A 71 8.59 11.38 -6.63
N LEU A 72 8.43 10.06 -6.47
CA LEU A 72 7.76 9.48 -5.30
C LEU A 72 8.55 9.75 -4.02
N GLN A 73 9.88 9.63 -4.08
CA GLN A 73 10.76 9.96 -2.96
C GLN A 73 10.63 11.43 -2.55
N GLU A 74 10.72 12.34 -3.52
CA GLU A 74 10.55 13.78 -3.29
C GLU A 74 9.19 14.07 -2.64
N LEU A 75 8.12 13.48 -3.17
CA LEU A 75 6.78 13.70 -2.65
C LEU A 75 6.62 13.17 -1.21
N ALA A 76 7.10 11.96 -0.94
CA ALA A 76 7.05 11.34 0.39
C ALA A 76 7.78 12.18 1.44
N THR A 77 8.98 12.67 1.10
CA THR A 77 9.83 13.43 2.02
C THR A 77 9.38 14.87 2.24
N THR A 78 8.79 15.51 1.21
CA THR A 78 8.39 16.92 1.29
C THR A 78 7.00 17.11 1.91
N THR A 79 6.06 16.20 1.62
CA THR A 79 4.65 16.37 2.02
C THR A 79 4.29 15.65 3.30
N LYS A 80 5.06 14.61 3.68
CA LYS A 80 4.69 13.68 4.77
C LYS A 80 3.27 13.16 4.60
N ASP A 81 2.90 12.88 3.36
CA ASP A 81 1.63 12.22 3.03
C ASP A 81 1.80 10.69 3.18
N PRO A 82 0.92 10.02 3.94
CA PRO A 82 1.02 8.57 4.13
C PRO A 82 0.90 7.78 2.83
N THR A 83 0.08 8.23 1.86
CA THR A 83 -0.08 7.54 0.58
C THR A 83 1.19 7.67 -0.27
N ALA A 84 1.81 8.85 -0.27
CA ALA A 84 3.10 9.07 -0.93
C ALA A 84 4.21 8.20 -0.33
N LEU A 85 4.31 8.13 1.00
CA LEU A 85 5.29 7.27 1.67
C LEU A 85 5.04 5.79 1.37
N TYR A 86 3.78 5.35 1.42
CA TYR A 86 3.39 3.98 1.08
C TYR A 86 3.85 3.58 -0.32
N TYR A 87 3.54 4.42 -1.32
CA TYR A 87 3.92 4.13 -2.71
C TYR A 87 5.42 4.21 -2.93
N TYR A 88 6.11 5.17 -2.29
CA TYR A 88 7.57 5.22 -2.35
C TYR A 88 8.21 3.97 -1.76
N ALA A 89 7.81 3.54 -0.56
CA ALA A 89 8.34 2.34 0.08
C ALA A 89 8.09 1.08 -0.77
N THR A 90 6.89 0.95 -1.35
CA THR A 90 6.54 -0.17 -2.24
C THR A 90 7.32 -0.14 -3.55
N ALA A 91 7.53 1.04 -4.15
CA ALA A 91 8.32 1.17 -5.35
C ALA A 91 9.80 0.89 -5.08
N LEU A 92 10.33 1.38 -3.95
CA LEU A 92 11.72 1.20 -3.55
C LEU A 92 12.09 -0.28 -3.38
N SER A 93 11.23 -1.08 -2.74
CA SER A 93 11.46 -2.53 -2.61
C SER A 93 11.51 -3.27 -3.95
N GLY A 94 10.76 -2.78 -4.96
CA GLY A 94 10.76 -3.33 -6.32
C GLY A 94 11.81 -2.75 -7.27
N SER A 95 12.60 -1.76 -6.85
CA SER A 95 13.45 -0.92 -7.73
C SER A 95 14.74 -1.58 -8.25
N GLY A 96 14.93 -2.89 -8.05
CA GLY A 96 16.15 -3.60 -8.44
C GLY A 96 17.31 -3.45 -7.46
N GLN A 97 17.12 -2.74 -6.34
CA GLN A 97 18.10 -2.64 -5.24
C GLN A 97 18.18 -3.90 -4.35
N GLY A 98 17.42 -4.94 -4.69
CA GLY A 98 17.38 -6.20 -3.95
C GLY A 98 16.97 -6.02 -2.48
N ALA A 99 17.57 -6.81 -1.58
CA ALA A 99 17.22 -6.80 -0.17
C ALA A 99 17.45 -5.44 0.52
N MET A 100 18.41 -4.64 0.05
CA MET A 100 18.69 -3.31 0.63
C MET A 100 17.51 -2.35 0.44
N GLY A 101 16.92 -2.32 -0.76
CA GLY A 101 15.76 -1.46 -1.04
C GLY A 101 14.55 -1.80 -0.17
N ALA A 102 14.33 -3.08 0.11
CA ALA A 102 13.26 -3.50 1.01
C ALA A 102 13.55 -3.19 2.50
N VAL A 103 14.81 -3.26 2.94
CA VAL A 103 15.20 -2.82 4.30
C VAL A 103 14.96 -1.31 4.46
N ASP A 104 15.35 -0.52 3.47
CA ASP A 104 15.10 0.93 3.47
C ASP A 104 13.60 1.25 3.45
N ALA A 105 12.82 0.52 2.65
CA ALA A 105 11.36 0.61 2.63
C ALA A 105 10.74 0.31 4.01
N ILE A 106 11.20 -0.77 4.69
CA ILE A 106 10.76 -1.11 6.05
C ILE A 106 11.06 0.05 7.01
N ASN A 107 12.25 0.64 6.94
CA ASN A 107 12.62 1.75 7.81
C ASN A 107 11.77 2.99 7.56
N LEU A 108 11.47 3.33 6.30
CA LEU A 108 10.59 4.43 5.95
C LEU A 108 9.19 4.25 6.54
N THR A 109 8.62 3.04 6.46
CA THR A 109 7.27 2.79 6.99
C THR A 109 7.16 2.93 8.52
N LYS A 110 8.27 3.04 9.26
CA LYS A 110 8.24 3.26 10.72
C LYS A 110 7.77 4.64 11.12
N GLU A 111 7.76 5.61 10.19
CA GLU A 111 7.25 6.96 10.46
C GLU A 111 5.75 6.97 10.80
N TYR A 112 4.99 5.99 10.30
CA TYR A 112 3.55 5.87 10.54
C TYR A 112 3.22 4.54 11.22
N SER A 113 2.43 4.61 12.28
CA SER A 113 1.96 3.44 13.03
C SER A 113 0.54 3.01 12.67
N SER A 114 0.03 3.34 11.47
CA SER A 114 -1.33 2.93 11.08
C SER A 114 -1.41 1.42 10.79
N PRO A 115 -2.60 0.81 10.91
CA PRO A 115 -2.81 -0.59 10.54
C PRO A 115 -2.33 -0.93 9.13
N GLU A 116 -2.59 -0.05 8.16
CA GLU A 116 -2.17 -0.21 6.76
C GLU A 116 -0.64 -0.20 6.65
N MET A 117 0.04 0.71 7.34
CA MET A 117 1.49 0.80 7.31
C MET A 117 2.17 -0.39 7.99
N LEU A 118 1.56 -0.94 9.04
CA LEU A 118 2.01 -2.19 9.66
C LEU A 118 1.79 -3.39 8.74
N ALA A 119 0.67 -3.46 8.02
CA ALA A 119 0.44 -4.49 7.01
C ALA A 119 1.49 -4.40 5.89
N VAL A 120 1.78 -3.20 5.38
CA VAL A 120 2.82 -2.96 4.37
C VAL A 120 4.20 -3.39 4.87
N ARG A 121 4.56 -3.02 6.10
CA ARG A 121 5.83 -3.44 6.72
C ARG A 121 5.94 -4.96 6.82
N THR A 122 4.82 -5.64 7.10
CA THR A 122 4.75 -7.10 7.10
C THR A 122 5.06 -7.67 5.72
N PHE A 123 4.43 -7.16 4.65
CA PHE A 123 4.70 -7.62 3.28
C PHE A 123 6.13 -7.35 2.83
N LEU A 124 6.68 -6.18 3.17
CA LEU A 124 8.08 -5.85 2.86
C LEU A 124 9.04 -6.82 3.56
N ALA A 125 8.79 -7.15 4.83
CA ALA A 125 9.59 -8.13 5.57
C ALA A 125 9.49 -9.54 4.97
N ILE A 126 8.29 -9.98 4.56
CA ILE A 126 8.09 -11.24 3.86
C ILE A 126 8.90 -11.28 2.55
N SER A 127 8.91 -10.18 1.78
CA SER A 127 9.60 -10.11 0.48
C SER A 127 11.12 -10.33 0.54
N ILE A 128 11.72 -10.18 1.73
CA ILE A 128 13.15 -10.43 1.99
C ILE A 128 13.39 -11.61 2.92
N ASP A 129 12.40 -12.51 3.06
CA ASP A 129 12.48 -13.71 3.91
C ASP A 129 12.81 -13.40 5.39
N ARG A 130 12.33 -12.26 5.89
CA ARG A 130 12.50 -11.84 7.28
C ARG A 130 11.21 -12.02 8.07
N LEU A 131 10.81 -13.28 8.24
CA LEU A 131 9.61 -13.64 9.00
C LEU A 131 9.63 -13.09 10.43
N ASP A 132 10.79 -12.99 11.05
CA ASP A 132 10.95 -12.40 12.38
C ASP A 132 10.50 -10.92 12.44
N LEU A 133 10.72 -10.15 11.37
CA LEU A 133 10.27 -8.75 11.26
C LEU A 133 8.78 -8.67 10.90
N ALA A 134 8.31 -9.61 10.08
CA ALA A 134 6.91 -9.71 9.69
C ALA A 134 6.03 -10.01 10.91
N GLU A 135 6.39 -11.00 11.72
CA GLU A 135 5.67 -11.36 12.95
C GLU A 135 5.62 -10.23 13.98
N ARG A 136 6.72 -9.47 14.13
CA ARG A 136 6.72 -8.30 15.02
C ARG A 136 5.70 -7.26 14.58
N SER A 137 5.62 -7.00 13.28
CA SER A 137 4.67 -6.05 12.71
C SER A 137 3.23 -6.54 12.85
N LEU A 138 2.98 -7.84 12.63
CA LEU A 138 1.66 -8.46 12.87
C LEU A 138 1.25 -8.42 14.35
N LYS A 139 2.18 -8.67 15.27
CA LYS A 139 1.89 -8.58 16.70
C LYS A 139 1.49 -7.17 17.12
N GLU A 140 2.12 -6.15 16.53
CA GLU A 140 1.74 -4.75 16.74
C GLU A 140 0.36 -4.47 16.15
N LEU A 141 0.11 -4.94 14.93
CA LEU A 141 -1.16 -4.81 14.22
C LEU A 141 -2.33 -5.44 15.00
N GLY A 142 -2.17 -6.67 15.49
CA GLY A 142 -3.17 -7.36 16.28
C GLY A 142 -3.50 -6.67 17.61
N LYS A 143 -2.52 -5.97 18.21
CA LYS A 143 -2.79 -5.13 19.40
C LYS A 143 -3.61 -3.89 19.06
N MET A 144 -3.38 -3.31 17.88
CA MET A 144 -4.09 -2.11 17.44
C MET A 144 -5.53 -2.38 17.01
N CYS A 145 -5.77 -3.54 16.40
CA CYS A 145 -7.06 -3.91 15.82
C CYS A 145 -7.91 -4.82 16.72
N ALA A 146 -7.73 -4.75 18.04
CA ALA A 146 -8.36 -5.67 19.00
C ALA A 146 -9.91 -5.63 18.91
N GLY A 147 -10.48 -6.55 18.13
CA GLY A 147 -11.92 -6.75 17.96
C GLY A 147 -12.48 -6.52 16.55
N ASP A 148 -11.75 -5.81 15.68
CA ASP A 148 -12.13 -5.61 14.27
C ASP A 148 -10.87 -5.59 13.42
N GLU A 149 -10.45 -6.78 12.98
CA GLU A 149 -9.24 -6.94 12.20
C GLU A 149 -9.48 -6.52 10.73
N PRO A 150 -8.85 -5.42 10.26
CA PRO A 150 -9.07 -4.93 8.92
C PRO A 150 -8.59 -5.95 7.88
N ALA A 151 -9.16 -5.90 6.68
CA ALA A 151 -8.82 -6.83 5.59
C ALA A 151 -7.30 -6.91 5.33
N ALA A 152 -6.59 -5.78 5.43
CA ALA A 152 -5.14 -5.72 5.25
C ALA A 152 -4.38 -6.52 6.32
N ALA A 153 -4.88 -6.56 7.56
CA ALA A 153 -4.29 -7.31 8.65
C ALA A 153 -4.54 -8.82 8.50
N LYS A 154 -5.78 -9.21 8.18
CA LYS A 154 -6.12 -10.61 7.84
C LYS A 154 -5.26 -11.14 6.69
N TYR A 155 -5.09 -10.32 5.65
CA TYR A 155 -4.28 -10.68 4.48
C TYR A 155 -2.79 -10.81 4.84
N ALA A 156 -2.25 -9.89 5.65
CA ALA A 156 -0.87 -9.94 6.12
C ALA A 156 -0.61 -11.16 7.01
N ASN A 157 -1.58 -11.52 7.87
CA ASN A 157 -1.50 -12.71 8.70
C ASN A 157 -1.49 -13.99 7.85
N ALA A 158 -2.41 -14.09 6.88
CA ALA A 158 -2.48 -15.22 5.96
C ALA A 158 -1.17 -15.41 5.17
N ALA A 159 -0.57 -14.32 4.69
CA ALA A 159 0.72 -14.37 3.98
C ALA A 159 1.84 -14.90 4.90
N CYS A 160 1.87 -14.50 6.17
CA CYS A 160 2.80 -15.06 7.15
C CYS A 160 2.55 -16.55 7.42
N SER A 161 1.29 -17.01 7.53
CA SER A 161 0.98 -18.43 7.71
C SER A 161 1.50 -19.27 6.53
N ILE A 162 1.30 -18.82 5.29
CA ILE A 162 1.85 -19.48 4.09
C ILE A 162 3.38 -19.59 4.18
N MET A 163 4.05 -18.48 4.53
CA MET A 163 5.51 -18.47 4.63
C MET A 163 6.05 -19.37 5.75
N LYS A 164 5.26 -19.64 6.79
CA LYS A 164 5.60 -20.60 7.87
C LYS A 164 5.38 -22.06 7.48
N GLY A 165 4.70 -22.31 6.36
CA GLY A 165 4.29 -23.64 5.93
C GLY A 165 2.85 -24.02 6.32
N ASP A 166 2.14 -23.14 7.03
CA ASP A 166 0.73 -23.28 7.40
C ASP A 166 -0.18 -22.88 6.22
N ASN A 167 0.02 -23.55 5.09
CA ASN A 167 -0.58 -23.19 3.79
C ASN A 167 -2.11 -23.31 3.79
N GLU A 168 -2.67 -24.26 4.55
CA GLU A 168 -4.11 -24.49 4.59
C GLU A 168 -4.85 -23.32 5.24
N GLU A 169 -4.40 -22.88 6.42
CA GLU A 169 -4.97 -21.73 7.11
C GLU A 169 -4.83 -20.46 6.27
N GLY A 170 -3.64 -20.21 5.73
CA GLY A 170 -3.39 -19.04 4.87
C GLY A 170 -4.27 -19.04 3.62
N TYR A 171 -4.44 -20.19 2.96
CA TYR A 171 -5.29 -20.31 1.78
C TYR A 171 -6.78 -20.07 2.09
N LEU A 172 -7.29 -20.63 3.20
CA LEU A 172 -8.67 -20.44 3.62
C LEU A 172 -8.97 -18.96 3.90
N VAL A 173 -8.09 -18.27 4.62
CA VAL A 173 -8.24 -16.84 4.91
C VAL A 173 -8.18 -16.00 3.63
N MET A 174 -7.25 -16.28 2.72
CA MET A 174 -7.18 -15.56 1.44
C MET A 174 -8.41 -15.78 0.57
N THR A 175 -8.96 -17.00 0.56
CA THR A 175 -10.18 -17.34 -0.18
C THR A 175 -11.41 -16.64 0.41
N ASP A 176 -11.53 -16.63 1.74
CA ASP A 176 -12.59 -15.90 2.46
C ASP A 176 -12.54 -14.40 2.13
N LEU A 177 -11.37 -13.77 2.24
CA LEU A 177 -11.16 -12.38 1.83
C LEU A 177 -11.53 -12.17 0.36
N GLY A 178 -11.11 -13.07 -0.53
CA GLY A 178 -11.47 -13.03 -1.95
C GLY A 178 -12.98 -13.03 -2.16
N SER A 179 -13.74 -13.82 -1.39
CA SER A 179 -15.20 -13.86 -1.49
C SER A 179 -15.90 -12.61 -0.93
N GLN A 180 -15.33 -12.00 0.12
CA GLN A 180 -15.90 -10.81 0.76
C GLN A 180 -15.61 -9.52 -0.03
N TYR A 181 -14.47 -9.47 -0.73
CA TYR A 181 -13.96 -8.27 -1.38
C TYR A 181 -13.80 -8.43 -2.91
N SER A 182 -14.28 -9.52 -3.51
CA SER A 182 -14.30 -9.69 -4.97
C SER A 182 -15.06 -8.52 -5.62
N CYS A 183 -14.39 -7.87 -6.57
CA CYS A 183 -14.97 -6.85 -7.45
C CYS A 183 -15.96 -7.48 -8.44
#